data_AF-A0A952W713-F1
#
_entry.id   AF-A0A952W713-F1
#
_cell.length_a   1.000
_cell.length_b   1.000
_cell.length_c   1.000
_cell.angle_alpha   90.00
_cell.angle_beta   90.00
_cell.angle_gamma   90.00
#
_symmetry.space_group_name_H-M   'P 1'
#
loop_
_entity.id
_entity.type
_entity.pdbx_description
1 polymer ?
#
loop_
_entity_poly.entity_id
_entity_poly.type
_entity_poly.pdbx_seq_one_letter_code
_entity_poly.pdbx_strand_id
1 'polypeptide(L)'
;MPKHAVLALLSIAGFTAPSVAQLHPGDIVLGVDGDLRIMTGLVPPDAVDPVFPARIFTGEFGEQPNWTNDPGYDSIPGAFTAGTRLTFSIRKALRAWNGADFTTIPQERIRINFGPLGPVLTPLDDSPVPGFGVSVTSGGNFHNHYGYTLEAPAQPGLYLLELDMSGDRGLGTSDPYWIIFEQPGSGYDLGEAMQWVVRTYLDPTCPADLTGASDPDAPDYGVPDGAVDAADFFYFLDQFVAGNAAVADLTGSSDPNAPDYGVPDGVVDATDFFYFLDLFVTPCS
;
A
#
# COMPACT_ATOMS: atom_id res chain seq x y z
N MET A 1 -44.51 40.46 55.81
CA MET A 1 -43.24 39.71 55.90
C MET A 1 -43.03 39.01 54.55
N PRO A 2 -42.02 39.40 53.76
CA PRO A 2 -41.83 38.90 52.39
C PRO A 2 -41.12 37.54 52.40
N LYS A 3 -41.64 36.57 51.65
CA LYS A 3 -41.02 35.25 51.42
C LYS A 3 -39.92 35.40 50.37
N HIS A 4 -38.68 35.10 50.74
CA HIS A 4 -37.55 35.05 49.80
C HIS A 4 -37.51 33.66 49.16
N ALA A 5 -37.63 33.57 47.84
CA ALA A 5 -37.41 32.36 47.08
C ALA A 5 -35.94 32.30 46.66
N VAL A 6 -35.24 31.24 47.06
CA VAL A 6 -33.85 30.96 46.67
C VAL A 6 -33.90 30.16 45.37
N LEU A 7 -33.35 30.71 44.29
CA LEU A 7 -33.19 30.05 43.00
C LEU A 7 -31.84 29.34 42.99
N ALA A 8 -31.84 28.00 43.04
CA ALA A 8 -30.63 27.20 42.90
C ALA A 8 -30.35 26.95 41.41
N LEU A 9 -29.26 27.53 40.89
CA LEU A 9 -28.72 27.16 39.58
C LEU A 9 -27.99 25.81 39.70
N LEU A 10 -28.53 24.80 39.04
CA LEU A 10 -27.90 23.49 38.89
C LEU A 10 -27.01 23.52 37.63
N SER A 11 -25.71 23.70 37.82
CA SER A 11 -24.73 23.60 36.74
C SER A 11 -24.53 22.13 36.36
N ILE A 12 -25.12 21.72 35.23
CA ILE A 12 -24.89 20.38 34.66
C ILE A 12 -23.52 20.42 33.97
N ALA A 13 -22.51 19.84 34.61
CA ALA A 13 -21.23 19.55 33.97
C ALA A 13 -21.45 18.40 32.98
N GLY A 14 -21.54 18.72 31.68
CA GLY A 14 -21.57 17.72 30.62
C GLY A 14 -20.19 17.09 30.47
N PHE A 15 -20.07 15.81 30.82
CA PHE A 15 -18.92 15.00 30.42
C PHE A 15 -19.06 14.71 28.92
N THR A 16 -18.30 15.41 28.08
CA THR A 16 -18.06 14.97 26.70
C THR A 16 -17.06 13.84 26.78
N ALA A 17 -17.49 12.60 26.50
CA ALA A 17 -16.54 11.52 26.24
C ALA A 17 -15.67 11.94 25.05
N PRO A 18 -14.34 11.77 25.11
CA PRO A 18 -13.51 12.00 23.93
C PRO A 18 -14.01 11.07 22.82
N SER A 19 -14.33 11.62 21.65
CA SER A 19 -14.55 10.79 20.47
C SER A 19 -13.23 10.08 20.21
N VAL A 20 -13.19 8.78 20.45
CA VAL A 20 -12.10 7.94 19.96
C VAL A 20 -12.21 8.04 18.44
N ALA A 21 -11.21 8.64 17.78
CA ALA A 21 -11.15 8.62 16.32
C ALA A 21 -11.14 7.14 15.91
N GLN A 22 -12.17 6.75 15.17
CA GLN A 22 -12.31 5.38 14.70
C GLN A 22 -11.47 5.24 13.45
N LEU A 23 -10.43 4.40 13.51
CA LEU A 23 -9.70 4.03 12.31
C LEU A 23 -10.68 3.37 11.33
N HIS A 24 -10.66 3.79 10.07
CA HIS A 24 -11.46 3.14 9.04
C HIS A 24 -10.70 1.98 8.38
N PRO A 25 -11.32 0.78 8.27
CA PRO A 25 -10.79 -0.28 7.43
C PRO A 25 -10.62 0.22 5.99
N GLY A 26 -9.45 -0.07 5.39
CA GLY A 26 -9.09 0.37 4.04
C GLY A 26 -8.29 1.68 3.99
N ASP A 27 -8.31 2.53 5.03
CA ASP A 27 -7.48 3.74 5.07
C ASP A 27 -6.00 3.40 5.33
N ILE A 28 -5.11 4.23 4.78
CA ILE A 28 -3.68 4.21 5.07
C ILE A 28 -3.48 4.81 6.46
N VAL A 29 -3.09 3.98 7.42
CA VAL A 29 -2.82 4.44 8.78
C VAL A 29 -1.41 5.01 8.85
N LEU A 30 -1.28 6.24 9.33
CA LEU A 30 -0.02 6.93 9.53
C LEU A 30 0.42 6.81 11.00
N GLY A 31 1.70 6.51 11.20
CA GLY A 31 2.35 6.45 12.50
C GLY A 31 3.72 7.12 12.49
N VAL A 32 4.40 7.09 13.64
CA VAL A 32 5.79 7.58 13.78
C VAL A 32 6.59 6.53 14.53
N ASP A 33 7.76 6.16 14.02
CA ASP A 33 8.67 5.23 14.68
C ASP A 33 9.55 5.88 15.76
N GLY A 34 10.43 5.08 16.38
CA GLY A 34 11.36 5.54 17.41
C GLY A 34 12.38 6.58 16.92
N ASP A 35 12.61 6.67 15.62
CA ASP A 35 13.55 7.58 14.96
C ASP A 35 12.85 8.83 14.38
N LEU A 36 11.59 9.05 14.78
CA LEU A 36 10.74 10.15 14.30
C LEU A 36 10.43 10.08 12.80
N ARG A 37 10.51 8.91 12.19
CA ARG A 37 10.14 8.71 10.78
C ARG A 37 8.67 8.33 10.66
N ILE A 38 7.99 8.87 9.66
CA ILE A 38 6.61 8.49 9.36
C ILE A 38 6.57 7.03 8.90
N MET A 39 5.66 6.23 9.42
CA MET A 39 5.36 4.89 8.94
C MET A 39 3.94 4.84 8.36
N THR A 40 3.74 3.97 7.38
CA THR A 40 2.43 3.61 6.86
C THR A 40 2.03 2.23 7.37
N GLY A 41 0.74 2.03 7.60
CA GLY A 41 0.13 0.81 8.10
C GLY A 41 -1.29 0.67 7.57
N LEU A 42 -1.94 -0.45 7.88
CA LEU A 42 -3.33 -0.70 7.50
C LEU A 42 -4.11 -1.24 8.70
N VAL A 43 -5.42 -1.05 8.71
CA VAL A 43 -6.32 -1.79 9.61
C VAL A 43 -6.91 -2.98 8.85
N PRO A 44 -6.53 -4.22 9.20
CA PRO A 44 -7.18 -5.39 8.63
C PRO A 44 -8.69 -5.37 8.93
N PRO A 45 -9.55 -5.91 8.04
CA PRO A 45 -11.01 -5.86 8.21
C PRO A 45 -11.53 -6.38 9.56
N ASP A 46 -10.84 -7.36 10.15
CA ASP A 46 -11.22 -8.03 11.39
C ASP A 46 -10.36 -7.62 12.61
N ALA A 47 -9.47 -6.63 12.45
CA ALA A 47 -8.56 -6.19 13.50
C ALA A 47 -9.01 -4.85 14.12
N VAL A 48 -8.74 -4.70 15.41
CA VAL A 48 -8.98 -3.44 16.16
C VAL A 48 -7.79 -2.49 16.03
N ASP A 49 -6.59 -3.06 15.94
CA ASP A 49 -5.34 -2.32 15.91
C ASP A 49 -4.72 -2.33 14.50
N PRO A 50 -4.09 -1.22 14.08
CA PRO A 50 -3.37 -1.16 12.82
C PRO A 50 -2.10 -2.01 12.84
N VAL A 51 -1.77 -2.59 11.70
CA VAL A 51 -0.53 -3.33 11.46
C VAL A 51 0.48 -2.43 10.76
N PHE A 52 1.71 -2.40 11.28
CA PHE A 52 2.83 -1.64 10.74
C PHE A 52 4.08 -2.53 10.59
N PRO A 53 4.93 -2.31 9.57
CA PRO A 53 4.67 -1.45 8.41
C PRO A 53 3.75 -2.13 7.40
N ALA A 54 2.93 -1.35 6.70
CA ALA A 54 2.30 -1.76 5.45
C ALA A 54 2.64 -0.74 4.37
N ARG A 55 3.00 -1.19 3.17
CA ARG A 55 3.47 -0.32 2.07
C ARG A 55 2.71 -0.51 0.76
N ILE A 56 1.78 -1.47 0.68
CA ILE A 56 0.94 -1.68 -0.50
C ILE A 56 -0.51 -1.54 -0.07
N PHE A 57 -1.24 -0.72 -0.81
CA PHE A 57 -2.63 -0.40 -0.60
C PHE A 57 -3.40 -0.51 -1.91
N THR A 58 -4.72 -0.60 -1.82
CA THR A 58 -5.59 -0.67 -2.98
C THR A 58 -6.64 0.44 -2.92
N GLY A 59 -7.12 0.85 -4.09
CA GLY A 59 -8.26 1.74 -4.24
C GLY A 59 -9.07 1.33 -5.47
N GLU A 60 -10.35 1.63 -5.48
CA GLU A 60 -11.24 1.33 -6.61
C GLU A 60 -11.83 2.63 -7.13
N PHE A 61 -11.58 2.98 -8.39
CA PHE A 61 -12.29 4.07 -9.03
C PHE A 61 -13.74 3.68 -9.29
N GLY A 62 -14.66 4.65 -9.25
CA GLY A 62 -16.04 4.41 -9.66
C GLY A 62 -17.10 4.90 -8.68
N GLU A 63 -16.71 5.39 -7.50
CA GLU A 63 -17.60 6.18 -6.63
C GLU A 63 -18.23 7.35 -7.39
N GLN A 64 -17.41 7.97 -8.25
CA GLN A 64 -17.81 8.81 -9.37
C GLN A 64 -16.99 8.40 -10.59
N PRO A 65 -17.37 8.81 -11.82
CA PRO A 65 -16.63 8.41 -13.01
C PRO A 65 -15.13 8.70 -12.89
N ASN A 66 -14.33 7.62 -12.92
CA ASN A 66 -12.86 7.65 -12.84
C ASN A 66 -12.33 8.28 -11.54
N TRP A 67 -13.13 8.30 -10.48
CA TRP A 67 -12.83 9.00 -9.24
C TRP A 67 -13.13 8.14 -8.01
N THR A 68 -12.31 8.32 -6.99
CA THR A 68 -12.48 7.78 -5.63
C THR A 68 -11.83 8.75 -4.64
N ASN A 69 -12.25 8.69 -3.38
CA ASN A 69 -11.50 9.32 -2.29
C ASN A 69 -10.86 8.30 -1.33
N ASP A 70 -10.79 7.04 -1.76
CA ASP A 70 -10.24 5.94 -1.00
C ASP A 70 -9.01 5.34 -1.74
N PRO A 71 -7.98 4.90 -1.01
CA PRO A 71 -7.90 4.92 0.44
C PRO A 71 -7.70 6.34 0.99
N GLY A 72 -8.34 6.61 2.13
CA GLY A 72 -8.06 7.79 2.93
C GLY A 72 -6.74 7.65 3.70
N TYR A 73 -6.41 8.67 4.46
CA TYR A 73 -5.35 8.62 5.48
C TYR A 73 -5.98 8.77 6.85
N ASP A 74 -5.57 7.90 7.77
CA ASP A 74 -5.99 7.92 9.16
C ASP A 74 -4.79 7.89 10.12
N SER A 75 -4.99 8.19 11.39
CA SER A 75 -4.01 7.94 12.44
C SER A 75 -4.70 7.89 13.80
N ILE A 76 -4.12 7.14 14.75
CA ILE A 76 -4.61 7.18 16.13
C ILE A 76 -4.48 8.60 16.73
N PRO A 77 -5.37 8.99 17.67
CA PRO A 77 -5.21 10.24 18.42
C PRO A 77 -3.84 10.35 19.08
N GLY A 78 -3.23 11.54 18.97
CA GLY A 78 -1.91 11.83 19.51
C GLY A 78 -0.73 11.22 18.74
N ALA A 79 -0.96 10.54 17.60
CA ALA A 79 0.13 10.03 16.74
C ALA A 79 1.09 11.15 16.31
N PHE A 80 0.55 12.35 16.08
CA PHE A 80 1.32 13.51 15.67
C PHE A 80 1.09 14.70 16.59
N THR A 81 2.06 15.63 16.63
CA THR A 81 1.87 16.91 17.33
C THR A 81 0.83 17.75 16.57
N ALA A 82 -0.14 18.33 17.30
CA ALA A 82 -1.16 19.19 16.70
C ALA A 82 -0.56 20.31 15.85
N GLY A 83 -1.09 20.50 14.64
CA GLY A 83 -0.62 21.48 13.68
C GLY A 83 0.68 21.14 12.97
N THR A 84 1.27 19.96 13.19
CA THR A 84 2.26 19.38 12.26
C THR A 84 1.65 19.32 10.87
N ARG A 85 2.44 19.63 9.83
CA ARG A 85 2.00 19.57 8.44
C ARG A 85 2.56 18.31 7.78
N LEU A 86 1.67 17.40 7.39
CA LEU A 86 2.01 16.19 6.64
C LEU A 86 1.82 16.45 5.15
N THR A 87 2.81 16.11 4.32
CA THR A 87 2.86 16.39 2.88
C THR A 87 3.29 15.12 2.15
N PHE A 88 2.48 14.68 1.18
CA PHE A 88 2.87 13.60 0.29
C PHE A 88 3.76 14.11 -0.85
N SER A 89 4.57 13.24 -1.44
CA SER A 89 5.20 13.46 -2.75
C SER A 89 4.88 12.31 -3.68
N ILE A 90 4.64 12.60 -4.96
CA ILE A 90 4.58 11.57 -6.00
C ILE A 90 5.99 11.29 -6.45
N ARG A 91 6.44 10.03 -6.33
CA ARG A 91 7.84 9.66 -6.56
C ARG A 91 8.19 9.52 -8.04
N LYS A 92 7.25 9.00 -8.82
CA LYS A 92 7.44 8.55 -10.21
C LYS A 92 6.18 8.73 -11.05
N ALA A 93 6.31 8.53 -12.36
CA ALA A 93 5.16 8.49 -13.26
C ALA A 93 4.18 7.39 -12.83
N LEU A 94 2.89 7.59 -13.14
CA LEU A 94 1.89 6.53 -13.00
C LEU A 94 2.34 5.32 -13.81
N ARG A 95 2.07 4.11 -13.32
CA ARG A 95 2.30 2.89 -14.08
C ARG A 95 1.00 2.17 -14.34
N ALA A 96 0.89 1.52 -15.49
CA ALA A 96 -0.24 0.66 -15.82
C ALA A 96 0.23 -0.79 -15.86
N TRP A 97 -0.58 -1.68 -15.30
CA TRP A 97 -0.39 -3.12 -15.42
C TRP A 97 -0.61 -3.55 -16.87
N ASN A 98 0.36 -4.27 -17.45
CA ASN A 98 0.27 -4.77 -18.81
C ASN A 98 -0.14 -6.26 -18.90
N GLY A 99 -0.45 -6.89 -17.76
CA GLY A 99 -0.67 -8.33 -17.65
C GLY A 99 0.51 -9.12 -17.09
N ALA A 100 1.66 -8.48 -16.84
CA ALA A 100 2.84 -9.12 -16.28
C ALA A 100 3.62 -8.22 -15.30
N ASP A 101 3.67 -6.91 -15.56
CA ASP A 101 4.40 -5.94 -14.74
C ASP A 101 3.82 -4.51 -14.79
N PHE A 102 4.40 -3.60 -13.99
CA PHE A 102 4.13 -2.15 -13.99
C PHE A 102 5.24 -1.33 -14.70
N THR A 103 5.86 -1.85 -15.76
CA THR A 103 6.91 -1.10 -16.49
C THR A 103 6.33 -0.03 -17.42
N THR A 104 5.05 -0.12 -17.77
CA THR A 104 4.39 0.78 -18.73
C THR A 104 4.00 2.11 -18.09
N ILE A 105 4.47 3.23 -18.65
CA ILE A 105 3.93 4.57 -18.35
C ILE A 105 2.72 4.81 -19.27
N PRO A 106 1.50 4.95 -18.73
CA PRO A 106 0.30 5.17 -19.53
C PRO A 106 0.17 6.63 -19.96
N GLN A 107 -0.80 6.91 -20.86
CA GLN A 107 -1.15 8.29 -21.22
C GLN A 107 -1.95 8.96 -20.09
N GLU A 108 -2.72 8.16 -19.35
CA GLU A 108 -3.47 8.54 -18.17
C GLU A 108 -2.56 9.09 -17.08
N ARG A 109 -3.12 9.98 -16.26
CA ARG A 109 -2.47 10.52 -15.07
C ARG A 109 -3.47 10.47 -13.93
N ILE A 110 -2.99 10.25 -12.70
CA ILE A 110 -3.83 10.44 -11.52
C ILE A 110 -3.70 11.90 -11.07
N ARG A 111 -4.84 12.56 -10.91
CA ARG A 111 -5.00 13.87 -10.28
C ARG A 111 -5.37 13.70 -8.82
N ILE A 112 -4.58 14.28 -7.93
CA ILE A 112 -4.80 14.28 -6.48
C ILE A 112 -5.21 15.70 -6.04
N ASN A 113 -6.30 15.81 -5.28
CA ASN A 113 -6.76 17.09 -4.71
C ASN A 113 -7.41 16.92 -3.33
N PHE A 114 -7.46 18.00 -2.56
CA PHE A 114 -8.17 18.04 -1.28
C PHE A 114 -8.81 19.41 -1.08
N GLY A 115 -10.12 19.51 -1.34
CA GLY A 115 -10.82 20.80 -1.37
C GLY A 115 -10.13 21.78 -2.33
N PRO A 116 -9.64 22.95 -1.86
CA PRO A 116 -8.92 23.92 -2.68
C PRO A 116 -7.45 23.57 -2.91
N LEU A 117 -6.90 22.53 -2.28
CA LEU A 117 -5.52 22.10 -2.46
C LEU A 117 -5.40 21.18 -3.69
N GLY A 118 -4.33 21.37 -4.45
CA GLY A 118 -4.13 20.73 -5.75
C GLY A 118 -4.72 21.56 -6.91
N PRO A 119 -4.86 20.97 -8.10
CA PRO A 119 -4.53 19.59 -8.43
C PRO A 119 -3.01 19.33 -8.45
N VAL A 120 -2.62 18.14 -8.02
CA VAL A 120 -1.27 17.58 -8.25
C VAL A 120 -1.45 16.39 -9.18
N LEU A 121 -0.72 16.36 -10.29
CA LEU A 121 -0.80 15.28 -11.27
C LEU A 121 0.45 14.40 -11.19
N THR A 122 0.29 13.08 -11.28
CA THR A 122 1.43 12.15 -11.45
C THR A 122 2.32 12.59 -12.59
N PRO A 123 3.65 12.68 -12.48
CA PRO A 123 4.53 13.16 -13.56
C PRO A 123 4.44 12.30 -14.83
N LEU A 124 4.96 12.83 -15.95
CA LEU A 124 5.04 12.10 -17.23
C LEU A 124 6.27 11.19 -17.33
N ASP A 125 7.21 11.34 -16.40
CA ASP A 125 8.45 10.59 -16.28
C ASP A 125 8.77 10.34 -14.80
N ASP A 126 9.90 9.70 -14.50
CA ASP A 126 10.32 9.40 -13.13
C ASP A 126 10.96 10.61 -12.42
N SER A 127 10.38 11.79 -12.60
CA SER A 127 10.73 12.98 -11.83
C SER A 127 9.75 13.16 -10.66
N PRO A 128 10.23 13.22 -9.41
CA PRO A 128 9.34 13.37 -8.26
C PRO A 128 8.63 14.73 -8.28
N VAL A 129 7.34 14.73 -7.92
CA VAL A 129 6.49 15.92 -7.83
C VAL A 129 6.03 16.11 -6.39
N PRO A 130 6.36 17.24 -5.74
CA PRO A 130 5.87 17.51 -4.39
C PRO A 130 4.35 17.70 -4.42
N GLY A 131 3.67 17.10 -3.44
CA GLY A 131 2.23 17.25 -3.25
C GLY A 131 1.88 18.52 -2.47
N PHE A 132 0.73 18.48 -1.80
CA PHE A 132 0.32 19.51 -0.85
C PHE A 132 0.35 18.97 0.59
N GLY A 133 0.54 19.88 1.54
CA GLY A 133 0.54 19.51 2.96
C GLY A 133 -0.75 19.89 3.68
N VAL A 134 -1.25 19.00 4.54
CA VAL A 134 -2.42 19.19 5.41
C VAL A 134 -1.99 19.18 6.88
N SER A 135 -2.60 20.03 7.69
CA SER A 135 -2.28 20.12 9.12
C SER A 135 -3.00 19.02 9.92
N VAL A 136 -2.25 18.39 10.82
CA VAL A 136 -2.76 17.51 11.88
C VAL A 136 -3.70 18.31 12.78
N THR A 137 -4.82 17.69 13.14
CA THR A 137 -5.87 18.32 13.95
C THR A 137 -5.40 18.58 15.39
N SER A 138 -6.20 19.30 16.19
CA SER A 138 -5.87 19.58 17.60
C SER A 138 -5.79 18.33 18.47
N GLY A 139 -6.42 17.22 18.06
CA GLY A 139 -6.34 15.93 18.75
C GLY A 139 -5.07 15.13 18.43
N GLY A 140 -4.20 15.62 17.55
CA GLY A 140 -3.01 14.91 17.11
C GLY A 140 -3.29 13.74 16.16
N ASN A 141 -4.55 13.53 15.77
CA ASN A 141 -4.92 12.60 14.70
C ASN A 141 -4.93 13.31 13.34
N PHE A 142 -4.70 12.52 12.30
CA PHE A 142 -4.76 12.92 10.91
C PHE A 142 -5.82 12.06 10.22
N HIS A 143 -6.89 12.69 9.73
CA HIS A 143 -7.99 12.01 9.06
C HIS A 143 -8.37 12.80 7.80
N ASN A 144 -7.89 12.35 6.64
CA ASN A 144 -8.15 13.05 5.39
C ASN A 144 -8.33 12.07 4.23
N HIS A 145 -9.43 12.21 3.50
CA HIS A 145 -9.67 11.50 2.25
C HIS A 145 -9.34 12.43 1.08
N TYR A 146 -8.22 12.17 0.40
CA TYR A 146 -7.85 12.92 -0.81
C TYR A 146 -8.66 12.40 -1.98
N GLY A 147 -9.08 13.29 -2.88
CA GLY A 147 -9.71 12.87 -4.13
C GLY A 147 -8.64 12.42 -5.13
N TYR A 148 -8.80 11.23 -5.69
CA TYR A 148 -8.01 10.67 -6.78
C TYR A 148 -8.89 10.62 -8.03
N THR A 149 -8.42 11.16 -9.15
CA THR A 149 -9.10 11.06 -10.45
C THR A 149 -8.16 10.48 -11.49
N LEU A 150 -8.55 9.41 -12.17
CA LEU A 150 -7.89 8.97 -13.39
C LEU A 150 -8.32 9.87 -14.55
N GLU A 151 -7.38 10.69 -15.03
CA GLU A 151 -7.62 11.62 -16.13
C GLU A 151 -7.71 10.87 -17.47
N ALA A 152 -8.37 11.52 -18.45
CA ALA A 152 -8.55 10.94 -19.78
C ALA A 152 -7.21 10.47 -20.40
N PRO A 153 -7.18 9.31 -21.09
CA PRO A 153 -8.35 8.57 -21.58
C PRO A 153 -9.07 7.67 -20.56
N ALA A 154 -8.53 7.53 -19.33
CA ALA A 154 -9.12 6.79 -18.21
C ALA A 154 -9.61 5.37 -18.57
N GLN A 155 -8.79 4.62 -19.30
CA GLN A 155 -9.12 3.28 -19.75
C GLN A 155 -9.28 2.30 -18.57
N PRO A 156 -10.08 1.23 -18.71
CA PRO A 156 -10.08 0.14 -17.74
C PRO A 156 -8.67 -0.44 -17.56
N GLY A 157 -8.28 -0.75 -16.32
CA GLY A 157 -6.96 -1.28 -16.01
C GLY A 157 -6.60 -1.17 -14.53
N LEU A 158 -5.40 -1.66 -14.18
CA LEU A 158 -4.80 -1.47 -12.86
C LEU A 158 -3.67 -0.43 -12.96
N TYR A 159 -3.64 0.52 -12.03
CA TYR A 159 -2.72 1.64 -12.04
C TYR A 159 -1.95 1.75 -10.73
N LEU A 160 -0.62 1.71 -10.80
CA LEU A 160 0.27 1.80 -9.64
C LEU A 160 0.76 3.23 -9.44
N LEU A 161 0.46 3.79 -8.26
CA LEU A 161 0.90 5.09 -7.79
C LEU A 161 1.95 4.92 -6.68
N GLU A 162 3.15 5.47 -6.85
CA GLU A 162 4.23 5.46 -5.84
C GLU A 162 4.32 6.82 -5.11
N LEU A 163 4.23 6.78 -3.79
CA LEU A 163 4.19 7.96 -2.91
C LEU A 163 5.22 7.86 -1.78
N ASP A 164 5.58 9.00 -1.21
CA ASP A 164 6.13 9.09 0.15
C ASP A 164 5.33 10.11 0.98
N MET A 165 5.48 10.07 2.31
CA MET A 165 4.88 11.03 3.23
C MET A 165 5.98 11.68 4.07
N SER A 166 6.00 13.01 4.09
CA SER A 166 6.92 13.81 4.91
C SER A 166 6.15 14.67 5.90
N GLY A 167 6.80 15.03 7.01
CA GLY A 167 6.24 15.92 8.01
C GLY A 167 7.19 17.08 8.29
N ASP A 168 6.65 18.20 8.75
CA ASP A 168 7.48 19.25 9.34
C ASP A 168 7.87 18.91 10.81
N ARG A 169 8.50 19.89 11.49
CA ARG A 169 8.88 19.79 12.92
C ARG A 169 9.80 18.60 13.26
N GLY A 170 10.68 18.25 12.33
CA GLY A 170 11.71 17.23 12.55
C GLY A 170 11.24 15.80 12.30
N LEU A 171 10.04 15.60 11.74
CA LEU A 171 9.62 14.28 11.26
C LEU A 171 10.41 13.88 10.01
N GLY A 172 10.89 12.64 10.00
CA GLY A 172 11.49 12.00 8.84
C GLY A 172 10.43 11.64 7.79
N THR A 173 10.88 11.46 6.54
CA THR A 173 10.04 10.97 5.44
C THR A 173 9.85 9.47 5.55
N SER A 174 8.66 8.98 5.26
CA SER A 174 8.37 7.54 5.22
C SER A 174 9.21 6.81 4.18
N ASP A 175 9.28 5.49 4.29
CA ASP A 175 9.60 4.68 3.11
C ASP A 175 8.56 4.93 2.00
N PRO A 176 8.91 4.68 0.73
CA PRO A 176 7.92 4.65 -0.33
C PRO A 176 6.82 3.65 -0.03
N TYR A 177 5.61 4.00 -0.44
CA TYR A 177 4.46 3.13 -0.44
C TYR A 177 3.70 3.27 -1.75
N TRP A 178 2.89 2.27 -2.04
CA TRP A 178 2.21 2.11 -3.32
C TRP A 178 0.71 1.97 -3.11
N ILE A 179 -0.05 2.59 -4.01
CA ILE A 179 -1.50 2.38 -4.12
C ILE A 179 -1.76 1.82 -5.51
N ILE A 180 -2.41 0.66 -5.57
CA ILE A 180 -2.90 0.08 -6.82
C ILE A 180 -4.37 0.47 -6.96
N PHE A 181 -4.66 1.32 -7.93
CA PHE A 181 -6.02 1.68 -8.28
C PHE A 181 -6.57 0.76 -9.36
N GLU A 182 -7.72 0.14 -9.10
CA GLU A 182 -8.50 -0.54 -10.10
C GLU A 182 -9.49 0.42 -10.77
N GLN A 183 -9.44 0.51 -12.10
CA GLN A 183 -10.49 1.14 -12.89
C GLN A 183 -11.48 0.06 -13.37
N PRO A 184 -12.81 0.27 -13.22
CA PRO A 184 -13.82 -0.74 -13.53
C PRO A 184 -13.70 -1.33 -14.93
N GLY A 185 -13.84 -2.65 -15.01
CA GLY A 185 -13.72 -3.40 -16.27
C GLY A 185 -12.28 -3.74 -16.66
N SER A 186 -11.34 -3.68 -15.71
CA SER A 186 -9.90 -3.98 -15.91
C SER A 186 -9.68 -5.33 -16.59
N GLY A 187 -10.39 -6.37 -16.14
CA GLY A 187 -10.20 -7.76 -16.59
C GLY A 187 -8.89 -8.39 -16.11
N TYR A 188 -8.10 -7.67 -15.29
CA TYR A 188 -6.84 -8.14 -14.72
C TYR A 188 -7.06 -8.66 -13.30
N ASP A 189 -6.18 -9.56 -12.86
CA ASP A 189 -6.15 -10.03 -11.48
C ASP A 189 -5.40 -9.02 -10.60
N LEU A 190 -6.10 -8.38 -9.66
CA LEU A 190 -5.52 -7.43 -8.71
C LEU A 190 -4.50 -8.11 -7.77
N GLY A 191 -4.75 -9.36 -7.37
CA GLY A 191 -3.86 -10.11 -6.50
C GLY A 191 -2.51 -10.40 -7.16
N GLU A 192 -2.53 -10.79 -8.43
CA GLU A 192 -1.30 -10.98 -9.23
C GLU A 192 -0.48 -9.69 -9.31
N ALA A 193 -1.13 -8.57 -9.61
CA ALA A 193 -0.49 -7.27 -9.67
C ALA A 193 0.10 -6.83 -8.31
N MET A 194 -0.63 -7.07 -7.21
CA MET A 194 -0.14 -6.81 -5.84
C MET A 194 1.12 -7.63 -5.52
N GLN A 195 1.10 -8.94 -5.79
CA GLN A 195 2.25 -9.80 -5.56
C GLN A 195 3.48 -9.36 -6.36
N TRP A 196 3.29 -8.89 -7.60
CA TRP A 196 4.40 -8.33 -8.37
C TRP A 196 5.03 -7.12 -7.67
N VAL A 197 4.22 -6.22 -7.08
CA VAL A 197 4.72 -5.05 -6.33
C VAL A 197 5.47 -5.50 -5.07
N VAL A 198 4.98 -6.53 -4.36
CA VAL A 198 5.68 -7.15 -3.22
C VAL A 198 7.07 -7.61 -3.64
N ARG A 199 7.16 -8.52 -4.62
CA ARG A 199 8.44 -9.08 -5.10
C ARG A 199 9.39 -8.02 -5.65
N THR A 200 8.85 -6.98 -6.29
CA THR A 200 9.69 -5.97 -6.94
C THR A 200 10.23 -4.93 -5.96
N TYR A 201 9.45 -4.51 -4.96
CA TYR A 201 9.78 -3.33 -4.15
C TYR A 201 9.88 -3.59 -2.65
N LEU A 202 9.09 -4.52 -2.12
CA LEU A 202 9.13 -4.81 -0.69
C LEU A 202 10.15 -5.86 -0.35
N ASP A 203 10.30 -6.81 -1.26
CA ASP A 203 11.14 -7.98 -1.11
C ASP A 203 11.97 -8.27 -2.36
N PRO A 204 12.84 -7.32 -2.79
CA PRO A 204 13.75 -7.58 -3.90
C PRO A 204 14.84 -8.63 -3.54
N THR A 205 14.86 -9.13 -2.29
CA THR A 205 15.95 -9.94 -1.73
C THR A 205 15.54 -11.33 -1.25
N CYS A 206 14.23 -11.66 -1.16
CA CYS A 206 13.73 -13.03 -0.97
C CYS A 206 12.79 -13.50 -2.10
N PRO A 207 13.32 -13.74 -3.31
CA PRO A 207 12.50 -14.32 -4.38
C PRO A 207 11.88 -15.70 -4.05
N ALA A 208 12.33 -16.36 -2.97
CA ALA A 208 11.78 -17.62 -2.48
C ALA A 208 10.67 -17.48 -1.42
N ASP A 209 10.34 -16.27 -0.95
CA ASP A 209 9.17 -16.03 -0.09
C ASP A 209 7.94 -15.83 -0.99
N LEU A 210 7.10 -16.86 -1.04
CA LEU A 210 5.98 -17.01 -1.96
C LEU A 210 4.63 -17.09 -1.23
N THR A 211 4.60 -17.52 0.03
CA THR A 211 3.36 -17.75 0.78
C THR A 211 3.55 -17.72 2.28
N GLY A 212 2.57 -17.19 3.00
CA GLY A 212 2.50 -17.25 4.47
C GLY A 212 1.75 -18.47 4.99
N ALA A 213 1.22 -19.31 4.10
CA ALA A 213 0.47 -20.51 4.49
C ALA A 213 0.74 -21.70 3.57
N SER A 214 0.75 -22.89 4.16
CA SER A 214 0.86 -24.17 3.45
C SER A 214 -0.49 -24.77 3.05
N ASP A 215 -1.60 -24.24 3.57
CA ASP A 215 -2.96 -24.71 3.29
C ASP A 215 -3.57 -23.88 2.16
N PRO A 216 -3.93 -24.47 1.00
CA PRO A 216 -4.55 -23.76 -0.12
C PRO A 216 -5.87 -23.04 0.20
N ASP A 217 -6.56 -23.43 1.28
CA ASP A 217 -7.79 -22.77 1.73
C ASP A 217 -7.52 -21.63 2.73
N ALA A 218 -6.28 -21.39 3.12
CA ALA A 218 -5.91 -20.31 4.03
C ALA A 218 -5.84 -18.95 3.31
N PRO A 219 -6.19 -17.85 4.00
CA PRO A 219 -6.20 -16.51 3.40
C PRO A 219 -4.82 -16.03 2.95
N ASP A 220 -3.74 -16.55 3.55
CA ASP A 220 -2.36 -16.15 3.26
C ASP A 220 -1.68 -17.09 2.23
N TYR A 221 -2.42 -18.03 1.62
CA TYR A 221 -1.87 -18.92 0.60
C TYR A 221 -1.56 -18.17 -0.69
N GLY A 222 -0.29 -18.19 -1.10
CA GLY A 222 0.25 -17.39 -2.20
C GLY A 222 0.51 -15.92 -1.84
N VAL A 223 0.53 -15.57 -0.55
CA VAL A 223 0.86 -14.22 -0.10
C VAL A 223 2.17 -14.27 0.70
N PRO A 224 3.30 -13.71 0.21
CA PRO A 224 4.57 -13.71 0.94
C PRO A 224 4.46 -13.13 2.36
N ASP A 225 5.14 -13.72 3.34
CA ASP A 225 5.03 -13.34 4.77
C ASP A 225 6.32 -12.81 5.40
N GLY A 226 7.39 -12.69 4.61
CA GLY A 226 8.73 -12.27 5.00
C GLY A 226 9.61 -13.41 5.52
N ALA A 227 9.15 -14.65 5.50
CA ALA A 227 9.92 -15.83 5.85
C ALA A 227 10.02 -16.79 4.66
N VAL A 228 11.20 -17.38 4.48
CA VAL A 228 11.39 -18.49 3.53
C VAL A 228 11.39 -19.78 4.34
N ASP A 229 10.29 -20.52 4.28
CA ASP A 229 10.08 -21.74 5.06
C ASP A 229 9.36 -22.87 4.28
N ALA A 230 8.95 -23.92 4.98
CA ALA A 230 8.35 -25.08 4.32
C ALA A 230 7.08 -24.73 3.51
N ALA A 231 6.33 -23.68 3.89
CA ALA A 231 5.15 -23.22 3.18
C ALA A 231 5.51 -22.79 1.75
N ASP A 232 6.56 -21.99 1.58
CA ASP A 232 7.05 -21.55 0.27
C ASP A 232 7.49 -22.70 -0.61
N PHE A 233 8.20 -23.65 -0.03
CA PHE A 233 8.66 -24.83 -0.77
C PHE A 233 7.47 -25.63 -1.33
N PHE A 234 6.43 -25.87 -0.53
CA PHE A 234 5.27 -26.63 -0.98
C PHE A 234 4.41 -25.84 -1.96
N TYR A 235 4.24 -24.53 -1.73
CA TYR A 235 3.54 -23.66 -2.67
C TYR A 235 4.26 -23.62 -4.03
N PHE A 236 5.58 -23.41 -4.04
CA PHE A 236 6.38 -23.48 -5.26
C PHE A 236 6.19 -24.82 -5.97
N LEU A 237 6.26 -25.94 -5.25
CA LEU A 237 6.09 -27.27 -5.85
C LEU A 237 4.72 -27.43 -6.50
N ASP A 238 3.65 -26.93 -5.86
CA ASP A 238 2.30 -26.94 -6.42
C ASP A 238 2.24 -26.11 -7.72
N GLN A 239 2.81 -24.90 -7.73
CA GLN A 239 2.86 -24.03 -8.92
C GLN A 239 3.72 -24.63 -10.05
N PHE A 240 4.85 -25.23 -9.69
CA PHE A 240 5.78 -25.89 -10.61
C PHE A 240 5.13 -27.08 -11.31
N VAL A 241 4.47 -27.96 -10.55
CA VAL A 241 3.77 -29.14 -11.11
C VAL A 241 2.56 -28.71 -11.95
N ALA A 242 1.90 -27.61 -11.60
CA ALA A 242 0.82 -27.02 -12.40
C ALA A 242 1.33 -26.35 -13.70
N GLY A 243 2.63 -26.14 -13.85
CA GLY A 243 3.22 -25.41 -14.98
C GLY A 243 2.85 -23.92 -14.98
N ASN A 244 2.66 -23.33 -13.80
CA ASN A 244 2.33 -21.92 -13.67
C ASN A 244 3.57 -21.05 -13.90
N ALA A 245 3.80 -20.64 -15.15
CA ALA A 245 4.93 -19.78 -15.51
C ALA A 245 4.89 -18.39 -14.86
N ALA A 246 3.75 -17.92 -14.34
CA ALA A 246 3.72 -16.63 -13.63
C ALA A 246 4.45 -16.68 -12.28
N VAL A 247 4.64 -17.87 -11.72
CA VAL A 247 5.29 -18.09 -10.42
C VAL A 247 6.54 -18.96 -10.52
N ALA A 248 6.49 -20.03 -11.32
CA ALA A 248 7.48 -21.09 -11.30
C ALA A 248 8.52 -21.00 -12.44
N ASP A 249 8.38 -20.06 -13.37
CA ASP A 249 9.41 -19.74 -14.38
C ASP A 249 10.29 -18.64 -13.79
N LEU A 250 11.49 -19.02 -13.34
CA LEU A 250 12.40 -18.20 -12.58
C LEU A 250 13.72 -17.95 -13.33
N THR A 251 14.12 -18.85 -14.24
CA THR A 251 15.40 -18.76 -14.94
C THR A 251 15.46 -19.55 -16.25
N GLY A 252 16.08 -18.97 -17.29
CA GLY A 252 16.35 -19.65 -18.55
C GLY A 252 17.62 -20.50 -18.55
N SER A 253 18.42 -20.44 -17.48
CA SER A 253 19.67 -21.19 -17.39
C SER A 253 20.02 -21.65 -15.98
N SER A 254 20.74 -22.77 -15.92
CA SER A 254 21.29 -23.35 -14.69
C SER A 254 22.76 -22.98 -14.47
N ASP A 255 23.37 -22.23 -15.40
CA ASP A 255 24.73 -21.69 -15.24
C ASP A 255 24.66 -20.27 -14.65
N PRO A 256 25.14 -20.05 -13.40
CA PRO A 256 25.16 -18.74 -12.77
C PRO A 256 25.90 -17.63 -13.53
N ASN A 257 26.70 -17.98 -14.54
CA ASN A 257 27.43 -17.03 -15.38
C ASN A 257 26.73 -16.73 -16.71
N ALA A 258 25.61 -17.39 -16.99
CA ALA A 258 24.86 -17.18 -18.22
C ALA A 258 24.02 -15.89 -18.15
N PRO A 259 23.80 -15.18 -19.28
CA PRO A 259 23.03 -13.94 -19.30
C PRO A 259 21.56 -14.06 -18.89
N ASP A 260 21.02 -15.29 -18.93
CA ASP A 260 19.64 -15.68 -18.64
C ASP A 260 19.48 -16.37 -17.28
N TYR A 261 20.53 -16.42 -16.46
CA TYR A 261 20.43 -16.91 -15.08
C TYR A 261 19.64 -15.93 -14.21
N GLY A 262 18.58 -16.44 -13.56
CA GLY A 262 17.61 -15.63 -12.80
C GLY A 262 16.69 -14.78 -13.67
N VAL A 263 16.58 -15.10 -14.97
CA VAL A 263 15.69 -14.42 -15.91
C VAL A 263 14.71 -15.45 -16.49
N PRO A 264 13.39 -15.32 -16.25
CA PRO A 264 12.37 -16.22 -16.78
C PRO A 264 12.41 -16.32 -18.32
N ASP A 265 12.22 -17.52 -18.88
CA ASP A 265 12.33 -17.79 -20.33
C ASP A 265 11.02 -18.26 -21.01
N GLY A 266 9.94 -18.36 -20.24
CA GLY A 266 8.62 -18.81 -20.66
C GLY A 266 8.41 -20.32 -20.51
N VAL A 267 9.37 -21.08 -19.97
CA VAL A 267 9.31 -22.53 -19.84
C VAL A 267 9.58 -22.95 -18.40
N VAL A 268 8.57 -23.51 -17.73
CA VAL A 268 8.77 -24.14 -16.42
C VAL A 268 9.43 -25.51 -16.60
N ASP A 269 10.69 -25.63 -16.22
CA ASP A 269 11.46 -26.88 -16.29
C ASP A 269 12.41 -27.12 -15.09
N ALA A 270 13.25 -28.15 -15.18
CA ALA A 270 14.14 -28.52 -14.06
C ALA A 270 15.09 -27.38 -13.66
N THR A 271 15.38 -26.45 -14.56
CA THR A 271 16.25 -25.30 -14.34
C THR A 271 15.65 -24.38 -13.29
N ASP A 272 14.35 -24.06 -13.38
CA ASP A 272 13.65 -23.24 -12.39
C ASP A 272 13.60 -23.90 -11.02
N PHE A 273 13.36 -25.22 -11.01
CA PHE A 273 13.31 -25.97 -9.75
C PHE A 273 14.63 -25.88 -9.00
N PHE A 274 15.77 -26.06 -9.68
CA PHE A 274 17.08 -25.96 -9.03
C PHE A 274 17.42 -24.54 -8.64
N TYR A 275 17.04 -23.55 -9.44
CA TYR A 275 17.23 -22.14 -9.10
C TYR A 275 16.40 -21.73 -7.87
N PHE A 276 15.14 -22.18 -7.77
CA PHE A 276 14.33 -22.00 -6.57
C PHE A 276 15.02 -22.61 -5.34
N LEU A 277 15.63 -23.79 -5.43
CA LEU A 277 16.36 -24.36 -4.30
C LEU A 277 17.53 -23.48 -3.85
N ASP A 278 18.25 -22.85 -4.78
CA ASP A 278 19.33 -21.90 -4.45
C ASP A 278 18.78 -20.66 -3.73
N LEU A 279 17.64 -20.14 -4.19
CA LEU A 279 16.93 -19.04 -3.53
C LEU A 279 16.41 -19.44 -2.14
N PHE A 280 15.84 -20.63 -2.02
CA PHE A 280 15.21 -21.15 -0.81
C PHE A 280 16.18 -21.29 0.37
N VAL A 281 17.44 -21.63 0.08
CA VAL A 281 18.49 -21.73 1.10
C VAL A 281 19.22 -20.41 1.36
N THR A 282 18.88 -19.36 0.60
CA THR A 282 19.44 -18.02 0.77
C THR A 282 18.54 -17.23 1.72
N PRO A 283 19.07 -16.75 2.87
CA PRO A 283 18.25 -15.99 3.80
C PRO A 283 17.82 -14.66 3.18
N CYS A 284 16.59 -14.27 3.49
CA CYS A 284 16.10 -12.92 3.32
C CYS A 284 17.07 -11.87 3.87
N SER A 285 17.36 -10.84 3.08
CA SER A 285 18.26 -9.74 3.49
C SER A 285 17.55 -8.40 3.60
#